data_AF-A0A2V8MHR5-F1
#
_entry.id   AF-A0A2V8MHR5-F1
#
_cell.length_a   1.000
_cell.length_b   1.000
_cell.length_c   1.000
_cell.angle_alpha   90.00
_cell.angle_beta   90.00
_cell.angle_gamma   90.00
#
_symmetry.space_group_name_H-M   'P 1'
#
loop_
_entity.id
_entity.type
_entity.pdbx_description
1 polymer ?
#
loop_
_entity_poly.entity_id
_entity_poly.type
_entity_poly.pdbx_seq_one_letter_code
_entity_poly.pdbx_strand_id
1 'polypeptide(L)'
;MPISQMILPEFDHEMANTRKTLERVPYEQFGWKPHEKSMSLGGLATHLANIPGWTAQTFGRDELDIAPPGQPPYKLDEAKSRAELLEAFDKNVASARTALEAASDENWQGKWS
;
A
#
# COMPACT_ATOMS: atom_id res chain seq x y z
N MET A 1 -11.17 -18.33 16.55
CA MET A 1 -11.46 -17.14 15.75
C MET A 1 -10.57 -17.21 14.53
N PRO A 2 -11.09 -17.00 13.31
CA PRO A 2 -10.26 -16.92 12.11
C PRO A 2 -9.18 -15.84 12.28
N ILE A 3 -8.01 -16.04 11.67
CA ILE A 3 -6.88 -15.10 11.73
C ILE A 3 -7.30 -13.72 11.22
N SER A 4 -8.12 -13.68 10.17
CA SER A 4 -8.70 -12.45 9.62
C SER A 4 -9.46 -11.62 10.66
N GLN A 5 -10.27 -12.25 11.51
CA GLN A 5 -11.03 -11.55 12.54
C GLN A 5 -10.14 -10.99 13.66
N MET A 6 -8.96 -11.58 13.87
CA MET A 6 -8.00 -11.11 14.88
C MET A 6 -7.20 -9.89 14.40
N ILE A 7 -6.88 -9.81 13.10
CA ILE A 7 -6.02 -8.76 12.54
C ILE A 7 -6.79 -7.54 12.04
N LEU A 8 -8.05 -7.72 11.60
CA LEU A 8 -8.86 -6.64 11.02
C LEU A 8 -9.01 -5.39 11.93
N PRO A 9 -9.22 -5.51 13.26
CA PRO A 9 -9.30 -4.34 14.12
C PRO A 9 -8.02 -3.51 14.15
N GLU A 10 -6.86 -4.17 14.17
CA GLU A 10 -5.54 -3.52 14.13
C GLU A 10 -5.33 -2.85 12.76
N PHE A 11 -5.65 -3.57 11.68
CA PHE A 11 -5.59 -3.03 10.32
C PHE A 11 -6.42 -1.76 10.17
N ASP A 12 -7.69 -1.80 10.60
CA ASP A 12 -8.59 -0.64 10.53
C ASP A 12 -8.06 0.55 11.36
N HIS A 13 -7.45 0.29 12.53
CA HIS A 13 -6.83 1.31 13.37
C HIS A 13 -5.61 1.97 12.69
N GLU A 14 -4.67 1.16 12.22
CA GLU A 14 -3.42 1.61 11.62
C GLU A 14 -3.66 2.33 10.29
N MET A 15 -4.59 1.86 9.47
CA MET A 15 -4.93 2.52 8.21
C MET A 15 -5.59 3.87 8.44
N ALA A 16 -6.45 4.01 9.46
CA ALA A 16 -7.03 5.30 9.83
C ALA A 16 -5.95 6.31 10.28
N ASN A 17 -4.95 5.88 11.04
CA ASN A 17 -3.86 6.75 11.47
C ASN A 17 -2.87 7.08 10.34
N THR A 18 -2.62 6.13 9.45
CA THR A 18 -1.82 6.35 8.23
C THR A 18 -2.50 7.38 7.34
N ARG A 19 -3.82 7.27 7.12
CA ARG A 19 -4.60 8.26 6.36
C ARG A 19 -4.44 9.67 6.92
N LYS A 20 -4.63 9.84 8.24
CA LYS A 20 -4.44 11.12 8.94
C LYS A 20 -3.02 11.68 8.73
N THR A 21 -2.03 10.81 8.68
CA THR A 21 -0.63 11.21 8.45
C THR A 21 -0.44 11.69 7.01
N LEU A 22 -0.96 10.95 6.02
CA LEU A 22 -0.91 11.31 4.60
C LEU A 22 -1.63 12.64 4.32
N GLU A 23 -2.75 12.92 4.99
CA GLU A 23 -3.47 14.20 4.90
C GLU A 23 -2.58 15.40 5.27
N ARG A 24 -1.65 15.20 6.21
CA ARG A 24 -0.78 16.25 6.77
C ARG A 24 0.50 16.45 5.98
N VAL A 25 0.79 15.61 4.98
CA VAL A 25 1.98 15.78 4.14
C VAL A 25 1.90 17.15 3.44
N PRO A 26 2.95 17.98 3.54
CA PRO A 26 2.97 19.30 2.91
C PRO A 26 3.10 19.14 1.39
N TYR A 27 1.95 19.24 0.70
CA TYR A 27 1.88 19.06 -0.75
C TYR A 27 2.85 19.95 -1.53
N GLU A 28 2.95 21.22 -1.15
CA GLU A 28 3.86 22.21 -1.76
C GLU A 28 5.35 21.80 -1.65
N GLN A 29 5.68 20.82 -0.80
CA GLN A 29 7.02 20.31 -0.60
C GLN A 29 7.20 18.88 -1.14
N PHE A 30 6.29 18.37 -1.99
CA PHE A 30 6.42 17.02 -2.55
C PHE A 30 7.78 16.79 -3.21
N GLY A 31 8.32 17.78 -3.92
CA GLY A 31 9.64 17.70 -4.54
C GLY A 31 10.83 17.74 -3.57
N TRP A 32 10.63 17.99 -2.27
CA TRP A 32 11.71 18.01 -1.29
C TRP A 32 12.36 16.63 -1.17
N LYS A 33 13.69 16.61 -1.09
CA LYS A 33 14.48 15.40 -0.90
C LYS A 33 15.45 15.60 0.27
N PRO A 34 15.60 14.64 1.19
CA PRO A 34 16.63 14.72 2.21
C PRO A 34 18.04 14.59 1.61
N HIS A 35 18.15 13.89 0.49
CA HIS A 35 19.38 13.72 -0.29
C HIS A 35 19.03 13.47 -1.77
N GLU A 36 19.91 13.85 -2.70
CA GLU A 36 19.66 13.76 -4.15
C GLU A 36 19.32 12.33 -4.63
N LYS A 37 19.92 11.32 -4.00
CA LYS A 37 19.68 9.89 -4.29
C LYS A 37 18.42 9.31 -3.66
N SER A 38 17.81 10.00 -2.69
CA SER A 38 16.59 9.51 -2.01
C SER A 38 15.35 9.70 -2.88
N MET A 39 14.23 9.09 -2.50
CA MET A 39 12.92 9.47 -3.04
C MET A 39 12.55 10.88 -2.56
N SER A 40 11.72 11.56 -3.36
CA SER A 40 11.05 12.81 -2.98
C SER A 40 10.06 12.56 -1.84
N LEU A 41 9.66 13.61 -1.10
CA LEU A 41 8.62 13.51 -0.08
C LEU A 41 7.30 13.00 -0.67
N GLY A 42 6.92 13.49 -1.85
CA GLY A 42 5.74 13.01 -2.56
C GLY A 42 5.90 11.57 -3.02
N GLY A 43 7.10 11.17 -3.46
CA GLY A 43 7.40 9.79 -3.81
C GLY A 43 7.29 8.84 -2.62
N LEU A 44 7.80 9.25 -1.44
CA LEU A 44 7.67 8.48 -0.19
C LEU A 44 6.21 8.39 0.27
N ALA A 45 5.47 9.49 0.20
CA ALA A 45 4.05 9.49 0.53
C ALA A 45 3.26 8.58 -0.41
N THR A 46 3.54 8.64 -1.72
CA THR A 46 2.94 7.76 -2.73
C THR A 46 3.28 6.30 -2.48
N HIS A 47 4.53 6.01 -2.10
CA HIS A 47 4.95 4.66 -1.73
C HIS A 47 4.12 4.13 -0.56
N LEU A 48 3.98 4.89 0.53
CA LEU A 48 3.13 4.51 1.67
C LEU A 48 1.66 4.34 1.27
N ALA A 49 1.13 5.21 0.40
CA ALA A 49 -0.23 5.10 -0.10
C ALA A 49 -0.47 3.82 -0.92
N ASN A 50 0.58 3.27 -1.54
CA ASN A 50 0.52 2.09 -2.39
C ASN A 50 0.61 0.77 -1.60
N ILE A 51 1.28 0.75 -0.44
CA ILE A 51 1.55 -0.49 0.32
C ILE A 51 0.29 -1.34 0.58
N PRO A 52 -0.86 -0.80 1.02
CA PRO A 52 -2.05 -1.64 1.25
C PRO A 52 -2.51 -2.39 0.01
N GLY A 53 -2.28 -1.84 -1.19
CA GLY A 53 -2.64 -2.49 -2.46
C GLY A 53 -1.96 -3.85 -2.67
N TRP A 54 -0.84 -4.10 -1.99
CA TRP A 54 -0.08 -5.35 -2.08
C TRP A 54 -0.82 -6.49 -1.37
N THR A 55 -1.60 -6.21 -0.33
CA THR A 55 -2.35 -7.23 0.42
C THR A 55 -3.26 -8.06 -0.49
N ALA A 56 -3.98 -7.41 -1.41
CA ALA A 56 -4.83 -8.10 -2.37
C ALA A 56 -4.02 -8.93 -3.39
N GLN A 57 -2.82 -8.48 -3.76
CA GLN A 57 -1.92 -9.26 -4.62
C GLN A 57 -1.40 -10.49 -3.90
N THR A 58 -0.97 -10.36 -2.65
CA THR A 58 -0.42 -11.45 -1.82
C THR A 58 -1.41 -12.56 -1.58
N PHE A 59 -2.68 -12.25 -1.29
CA PHE A 59 -3.70 -13.30 -1.12
C PHE A 59 -4.23 -13.85 -2.46
N GLY A 60 -4.08 -13.10 -3.55
CA GLY A 60 -4.58 -13.50 -4.87
C GLY A 60 -3.59 -14.24 -5.75
N ARG A 61 -2.32 -14.36 -5.34
CA ARG A 61 -1.23 -14.96 -6.12
C ARG A 61 -0.24 -15.69 -5.21
N ASP A 62 0.36 -16.76 -5.74
CA ASP A 62 1.40 -17.51 -5.02
C ASP A 62 2.77 -16.83 -5.08
N GLU A 63 2.99 -15.97 -6.07
CA GLU A 63 4.25 -15.27 -6.32
C GLU A 63 4.02 -13.82 -6.78
N LEU A 64 4.92 -12.92 -6.36
CA LEU A 64 4.99 -11.56 -6.86
C LEU A 64 6.34 -11.26 -7.53
N ASP A 65 6.37 -11.34 -8.86
CA ASP A 65 7.50 -10.88 -9.66
C ASP A 65 7.32 -9.40 -10.06
N ILE A 66 8.14 -8.52 -9.48
CA ILE A 66 8.13 -7.07 -9.74
C ILE A 66 9.05 -6.67 -10.92
N ALA A 67 9.81 -7.61 -11.47
CA ALA A 67 10.72 -7.39 -12.59
C ALA A 67 10.73 -8.57 -13.58
N PRO A 68 9.56 -8.98 -14.13
CA PRO A 68 9.48 -10.13 -15.00
C PRO A 68 10.29 -9.96 -16.29
N PRO A 69 10.94 -11.02 -16.79
CA PRO A 69 11.75 -10.94 -18.00
C PRO A 69 10.97 -10.36 -19.20
N GLY A 70 11.54 -9.34 -19.83
CA GLY A 70 10.94 -8.70 -21.01
C GLY A 70 9.84 -7.67 -20.72
N GLN A 71 9.54 -7.39 -19.45
CA GLN A 71 8.63 -6.32 -19.06
C GLN A 71 9.41 -5.08 -18.60
N PRO A 72 8.86 -3.87 -18.76
CA PRO A 72 9.45 -2.68 -18.17
C PRO A 72 9.45 -2.78 -16.64
N PRO A 73 10.44 -2.19 -15.94
CA PRO A 73 10.47 -2.19 -14.49
C PRO A 73 9.18 -1.60 -13.92
N TYR A 74 8.68 -2.21 -12.84
CA TYR A 74 7.55 -1.63 -12.11
C TYR A 74 7.87 -0.18 -11.73
N LYS A 75 6.96 0.72 -12.11
CA LYS A 75 7.06 2.14 -11.80
C LYS A 75 5.76 2.60 -11.16
N LEU A 76 5.88 3.11 -9.93
CA LEU A 76 4.81 3.82 -9.27
C LEU A 76 4.99 5.31 -9.55
N ASP A 77 4.07 5.89 -10.32
CA ASP A 77 4.09 7.33 -10.57
C ASP A 77 3.70 8.09 -9.31
N GLU A 78 4.44 9.16 -9.03
CA GLU A 78 4.20 10.04 -7.88
C GLU A 78 2.84 10.74 -8.00
N ALA A 79 2.05 10.72 -6.92
CA ALA A 79 0.79 11.43 -6.86
C ALA A 79 1.01 12.93 -7.08
N LYS A 80 0.16 13.55 -7.93
CA LYS A 80 0.31 14.95 -8.32
C LYS A 80 -0.44 15.90 -7.42
N SER A 81 -1.23 15.39 -6.47
CA SER A 81 -1.96 16.19 -5.49
C SER A 81 -2.20 15.40 -4.20
N ARG A 82 -2.49 16.13 -3.10
CA ARG A 82 -2.98 15.50 -1.86
C ARG A 82 -4.26 14.68 -2.11
N ALA A 83 -5.16 15.18 -2.96
CA ALA A 83 -6.42 14.50 -3.26
C ALA A 83 -6.16 13.15 -3.95
N GLU A 84 -5.30 13.14 -4.98
CA GLU A 84 -4.91 11.92 -5.70
C GLU A 84 -4.20 10.92 -4.77
N LEU A 85 -3.32 11.39 -3.89
CA LEU A 85 -2.64 10.56 -2.90
C LEU A 85 -3.64 9.86 -1.96
N LEU A 86 -4.60 10.61 -1.42
CA LEU A 86 -5.59 10.09 -0.48
C LEU A 86 -6.59 9.17 -1.18
N GLU A 87 -7.02 9.49 -2.39
CA GLU A 87 -7.89 8.62 -3.19
C GLU A 87 -7.22 7.28 -3.50
N ALA A 88 -5.93 7.31 -3.89
CA ALA A 88 -5.16 6.09 -4.11
C ALA A 88 -5.04 5.25 -2.84
N PHE A 89 -4.74 5.89 -1.70
CA PHE A 89 -4.67 5.20 -0.41
C PHE A 89 -6.01 4.57 -0.02
N ASP A 90 -7.11 5.33 -0.09
CA ASP A 90 -8.44 4.87 0.29
C ASP A 90 -8.89 3.67 -0.57
N LYS A 91 -8.63 3.72 -1.88
CA LYS A 91 -8.87 2.60 -2.80
C LYS A 91 -8.06 1.36 -2.39
N ASN A 92 -6.78 1.54 -2.07
CA ASN A 92 -5.89 0.45 -1.70
C ASN A 92 -6.28 -0.18 -0.35
N VAL A 93 -6.67 0.64 0.64
CA VAL A 93 -7.16 0.17 1.94
C VAL A 93 -8.45 -0.61 1.79
N ALA A 94 -9.40 -0.14 0.98
CA ALA A 94 -10.65 -0.86 0.73
C ALA A 94 -10.38 -2.24 0.11
N SER A 95 -9.51 -2.29 -0.90
CA SER A 95 -9.10 -3.55 -1.55
C SER A 95 -8.42 -4.51 -0.58
N ALA A 96 -7.48 -4.00 0.22
CA ALA A 96 -6.76 -4.77 1.23
C ALA A 96 -7.70 -5.35 2.28
N ARG A 97 -8.62 -4.53 2.79
CA ARG A 97 -9.58 -4.94 3.80
C ARG A 97 -10.49 -6.06 3.29
N THR A 98 -11.00 -5.94 2.07
CA THR A 98 -11.80 -7.00 1.42
C THR A 98 -10.99 -8.29 1.27
N ALA A 99 -9.72 -8.21 0.87
CA ALA A 99 -8.87 -9.39 0.75
C ALA A 99 -8.61 -10.07 2.10
N LEU A 100 -8.35 -9.29 3.16
CA LEU A 100 -8.14 -9.80 4.52
C LEU A 100 -9.38 -10.49 5.07
N GLU A 101 -10.56 -9.90 4.84
CA GLU A 101 -11.83 -10.46 5.30
C GLU A 101 -12.19 -11.78 4.59
N ALA A 102 -11.85 -11.88 3.30
CA ALA A 102 -12.09 -13.09 2.50
C ALA A 102 -11.04 -14.20 2.70
N ALA A 103 -9.87 -13.89 3.28
CA ALA A 103 -8.78 -14.85 3.44
C ALA A 103 -9.11 -15.95 4.47
N SER A 104 -9.02 -17.20 4.03
CA SER A 104 -9.10 -18.38 4.90
C SER A 104 -7.82 -18.58 5.72
N ASP A 105 -7.90 -19.26 6.87
CA ASP A 105 -6.73 -19.56 7.71
C ASP A 105 -5.67 -20.37 6.95
N GLU A 106 -6.07 -21.18 5.96
CA GLU A 106 -5.16 -21.86 5.04
C GLU A 106 -4.40 -20.89 4.13
N ASN A 107 -5.05 -19.82 3.63
CA ASN A 107 -4.36 -18.81 2.84
C ASN A 107 -3.26 -18.12 3.66
N TRP A 108 -3.52 -17.85 4.94
CA TRP A 108 -2.55 -17.26 5.88
C TRP A 108 -1.35 -18.17 6.17
N GLN A 109 -1.50 -19.48 6.02
CA GLN A 109 -0.44 -20.48 6.20
C GLN A 109 0.26 -20.86 4.89
N GLY A 110 -0.17 -20.26 3.76
CA GLY A 110 0.45 -20.45 2.46
C GLY A 110 1.91 -20.02 2.44
N LYS A 111 2.69 -20.61 1.54
CA LYS A 111 4.05 -20.14 1.25
C LYS A 111 3.96 -19.14 0.11
N TRP A 112 4.31 -17.90 0.40
CA TRP A 112 4.45 -16.84 -0.61
C TRP A 112 5.93 -16.67 -0.97
N SER A 113 6.22 -16.38 -2.24
CA SER A 113 7.57 -16.04 -2.72
C SER A 113 7.61 -14.75 -3.52
#